data_AF-A0A7Y3DRE4-F1
#
_entry.id   AF-A0A7Y3DRE4-F1
#
_cell.length_a   1.000
_cell.length_b   1.000
_cell.length_c   1.000
_cell.angle_alpha   90.00
_cell.angle_beta   90.00
_cell.angle_gamma   90.00
#
_symmetry.space_group_name_H-M   'P 1'
#
loop_
_entity.id
_entity.type
_entity.pdbx_description
1 polymer ?
#
loop_
_entity_poly.entity_id
_entity_poly.type
_entity_poly.pdbx_seq_one_letter_code
_entity_poly.pdbx_strand_id
1 'polypeptide(L)'
;MKDYIPKLVQIGIPTIFVCFAFFIGACAGENKALVESSNDDLLAGIVNPFNSTCYDWRGNNIPCDFKRQYAELLLDRSIPDPRFVDNKNGTVTDSLTGLIWLKNTNCFGMMNWEDAILAAKSLKDGDCGPDPALILSEGSSDGDWRLPTMSELCTLIDFSKRDPALPSGHMFSAVPQGYHWSATTLDYHSGLAWIVYFESGTTCYENVTNQAGHILPVRNPLR
;
A
#
# COMPACT_ATOMS: atom_id res chain seq x y z
N MET A 1 -46.56 -6.81 -58.33
CA MET A 1 -45.79 -7.32 -57.19
C MET A 1 -44.47 -6.56 -57.12
N LYS A 2 -44.43 -5.51 -56.30
CA LYS A 2 -43.20 -4.88 -55.84
C LYS A 2 -43.42 -4.54 -54.37
N ASP A 3 -42.51 -5.03 -53.55
CA ASP A 3 -42.64 -5.25 -52.12
C ASP A 3 -42.68 -3.97 -51.28
N TYR A 4 -43.35 -4.11 -50.14
CA TYR A 4 -43.45 -3.16 -49.05
C TYR A 4 -42.23 -3.36 -48.12
N ILE A 5 -41.41 -2.32 -47.92
CA ILE A 5 -40.40 -2.29 -46.86
C ILE A 5 -40.57 -0.97 -46.09
N PRO A 6 -40.97 -1.00 -44.80
CA PRO A 6 -41.08 0.22 -44.01
C PRO A 6 -39.69 0.73 -43.59
N LYS A 7 -39.50 2.05 -43.66
CA LYS A 7 -38.31 2.76 -43.20
C LYS A 7 -38.16 2.61 -41.68
N LEU A 8 -36.99 2.13 -41.24
CA LEU A 8 -36.56 2.15 -39.84
C LEU A 8 -36.39 3.61 -39.39
N VAL A 9 -37.12 4.01 -38.35
CA VAL A 9 -36.86 5.23 -37.59
C VAL A 9 -35.69 4.96 -36.67
N GLN A 10 -34.56 5.61 -36.94
CA GLN A 10 -33.35 5.51 -36.12
C GLN A 10 -33.53 6.43 -34.90
N ILE A 11 -33.96 5.84 -33.78
CA ILE A 11 -33.99 6.53 -32.49
C ILE A 11 -32.55 6.60 -31.98
N GLY A 12 -31.93 7.77 -32.10
CA GLY A 12 -30.64 8.06 -31.50
C GLY A 12 -30.77 8.14 -29.98
N ILE A 13 -30.37 7.08 -29.29
CA ILE A 13 -30.10 7.11 -27.85
C ILE A 13 -28.68 7.68 -27.71
N PRO A 14 -28.46 8.82 -27.01
CA PRO A 14 -27.12 9.28 -26.77
C PRO A 14 -26.48 8.35 -25.75
N THR A 15 -25.60 7.48 -26.22
CA THR A 15 -24.70 6.70 -25.36
C THR A 15 -23.80 7.71 -24.66
N ILE A 16 -24.12 8.04 -23.41
CA ILE A 16 -23.20 8.77 -22.53
C ILE A 16 -22.04 7.82 -22.28
N PHE A 17 -20.98 7.97 -23.07
CA PHE A 17 -19.67 7.47 -22.74
C PHE A 17 -19.21 8.25 -21.51
N VAL A 18 -19.46 7.70 -20.32
CA VAL A 18 -18.71 8.09 -19.13
C VAL A 18 -17.30 7.59 -19.36
N CYS A 19 -16.46 8.44 -19.96
CA CYS A 19 -15.02 8.31 -19.82
C CYS A 19 -14.73 8.43 -18.33
N PHE A 20 -14.57 7.29 -17.65
CA PHE A 20 -13.77 7.24 -16.44
C PHE A 20 -12.37 7.65 -16.84
N ALA A 21 -12.10 8.96 -16.79
CA ALA A 21 -10.75 9.46 -16.72
C ALA A 21 -10.19 8.92 -15.40
N PHE A 22 -9.53 7.76 -15.47
CA PHE A 22 -8.48 7.46 -14.52
C PHE A 22 -7.49 8.62 -14.65
N PHE A 23 -7.59 9.58 -13.72
CA PHE A 23 -6.48 10.48 -13.49
C PHE A 23 -5.32 9.57 -13.10
N ILE A 24 -4.41 9.40 -14.05
CA ILE A 24 -3.12 8.78 -13.84
C ILE A 24 -2.38 9.76 -12.92
N GLY A 25 -2.51 9.55 -11.61
CA GLY A 25 -1.52 10.03 -10.67
C GLY A 25 -0.16 9.69 -11.25
N ALA A 26 0.72 10.69 -11.34
CA ALA A 26 2.04 10.48 -11.89
C ALA A 26 2.77 9.51 -10.97
N CYS A 27 2.83 8.24 -11.37
CA CYS A 27 3.61 7.26 -10.67
C CYS A 27 5.08 7.64 -10.76
N ALA A 28 5.77 7.60 -9.63
CA ALA A 28 7.14 8.06 -9.60
C ALA A 28 7.99 7.15 -10.48
N GLY A 29 8.54 7.72 -11.54
CA GLY A 29 9.76 7.20 -12.14
C GLY A 29 10.90 7.50 -11.16
N GLU A 30 11.15 6.58 -10.22
CA GLU A 30 12.24 6.69 -9.23
C GLU A 30 13.65 6.64 -9.86
N ASN A 31 13.76 6.60 -11.20
CA ASN A 31 15.02 6.57 -11.94
C ASN A 31 15.77 7.92 -11.97
N LYS A 32 15.40 8.91 -11.17
CA LYS A 32 16.24 10.10 -10.98
C LYS A 32 17.11 9.86 -9.75
N ALA A 33 18.30 9.31 -9.99
CA ALA A 33 19.37 9.23 -9.01
C ALA A 33 19.64 10.63 -8.45
N LEU A 34 19.13 10.90 -7.25
CA LEU A 34 19.57 12.00 -6.43
C LEU A 34 20.33 11.37 -5.26
N VAL A 35 21.65 11.42 -5.40
CA VAL A 35 22.69 11.00 -4.46
C VAL A 35 22.96 9.49 -4.47
N GLU A 36 24.08 9.11 -5.10
CA GLU A 36 24.76 7.83 -4.88
C GLU A 36 25.09 7.72 -3.39
N SER A 37 24.38 6.83 -2.71
CA SER A 37 24.66 6.45 -1.33
C SER A 37 25.96 5.65 -1.33
N SER A 38 26.83 5.82 -0.33
CA SER A 38 28.06 5.01 -0.18
C SER A 38 27.78 3.50 -0.03
N ASN A 39 26.52 3.12 0.12
CA ASN A 39 26.07 1.73 0.21
C ASN A 39 25.58 1.18 -1.14
N ASP A 40 25.46 1.97 -2.20
CA ASP A 40 24.92 1.51 -3.50
C ASP A 40 25.76 0.38 -4.13
N ASP A 41 27.08 0.40 -3.94
CA ASP A 41 27.99 -0.66 -4.39
C ASP A 41 27.87 -1.96 -3.57
N LEU A 42 27.48 -1.88 -2.30
CA LEU A 42 27.19 -3.04 -1.43
C LEU A 42 25.80 -3.61 -1.71
N LEU A 43 24.82 -2.75 -2.01
CA LEU A 43 23.44 -3.11 -2.33
C LEU A 43 23.31 -3.75 -3.73
N ALA A 44 24.23 -3.46 -4.66
CA ALA A 44 24.34 -4.14 -5.94
C ALA A 44 24.74 -5.64 -5.82
N GLY A 45 25.24 -6.06 -4.66
CA GLY A 45 25.64 -7.44 -4.38
C GLY A 45 24.56 -8.34 -3.76
N ILE A 46 23.39 -7.79 -3.40
CA ILE A 46 22.29 -8.57 -2.81
C ILE A 46 21.52 -9.26 -3.93
N VAL A 47 22.02 -10.42 -4.34
CA VAL A 47 21.27 -11.33 -5.20
C VAL A 47 20.10 -11.89 -4.40
N ASN A 48 18.90 -11.82 -4.98
CA ASN A 48 17.71 -12.45 -4.44
C ASN A 48 17.99 -13.87 -3.94
N PRO A 49 17.89 -14.13 -2.62
CA PRO A 49 18.20 -15.45 -2.06
C PRO A 49 17.15 -16.51 -2.44
N PHE A 50 16.03 -16.10 -3.03
CA PHE A 50 14.89 -16.96 -3.35
C PHE A 50 14.81 -17.42 -4.80
N ASN A 51 15.78 -17.04 -5.68
CA ASN A 51 15.77 -17.39 -7.11
C ASN A 51 14.39 -17.16 -7.78
N SER A 52 13.70 -16.09 -7.36
CA SER A 52 12.35 -15.76 -7.79
C SER A 52 12.36 -14.67 -8.87
N THR A 53 11.33 -14.64 -9.70
CA THR A 53 11.10 -13.55 -10.67
C THR A 53 10.58 -12.32 -9.94
N CYS A 54 11.18 -11.15 -10.16
CA CYS A 54 10.68 -9.88 -9.64
C CYS A 54 9.94 -9.10 -10.72
N TYR A 55 9.03 -8.23 -10.30
CA TYR A 55 8.18 -7.45 -11.20
C TYR A 55 8.36 -5.94 -10.97
N ASP A 56 8.41 -5.16 -12.06
CA ASP A 56 8.26 -3.71 -11.97
C ASP A 56 6.77 -3.32 -11.81
N TRP A 57 6.52 -2.04 -11.59
CA TRP A 57 5.15 -1.49 -11.45
C TRP A 57 4.26 -1.69 -12.69
N ARG A 58 4.85 -1.97 -13.87
CA ARG A 58 4.12 -2.27 -15.12
C ARG A 58 3.86 -3.76 -15.28
N GLY A 59 4.41 -4.61 -14.40
CA GLY A 59 4.32 -6.05 -14.49
C GLY A 59 5.36 -6.70 -15.39
N ASN A 60 6.39 -5.97 -15.81
CA ASN A 60 7.51 -6.57 -16.54
C ASN A 60 8.40 -7.34 -15.57
N ASN A 61 8.94 -8.47 -16.03
CA ASN A 61 9.98 -9.17 -15.30
C ASN A 61 11.24 -8.29 -15.26
N ILE A 62 11.72 -8.02 -14.05
CA ILE A 62 12.99 -7.30 -13.82
C ILE A 62 13.97 -8.19 -13.05
N PRO A 63 15.28 -7.97 -13.21
CA PRO A 63 16.25 -8.51 -12.26
C PRO A 63 15.83 -8.12 -10.85
N CYS A 64 15.94 -9.07 -9.92
CA CYS A 64 15.73 -8.81 -8.51
C CYS A 64 16.94 -8.07 -7.92
N ASP A 65 17.23 -6.89 -8.47
CA ASP A 65 18.16 -5.94 -7.89
C ASP A 65 17.37 -5.23 -6.81
N PHE A 66 17.64 -5.61 -5.58
CA PHE A 66 17.03 -5.10 -4.38
C PHE A 66 17.46 -3.62 -4.18
N LYS A 67 16.90 -2.71 -4.98
CA LYS A 67 16.98 -1.26 -4.80
C LYS A 67 15.70 -0.80 -4.14
N ARG A 68 15.70 -0.49 -2.83
CA ARG A 68 14.67 0.23 -2.01
C ARG A 68 14.87 -0.06 -0.51
N GLN A 69 14.19 0.67 0.37
CA GLN A 69 14.26 0.48 1.83
C GLN A 69 13.91 -0.95 2.31
N TYR A 70 13.06 -1.69 1.57
CA TYR A 70 12.77 -3.10 1.90
C TYR A 70 13.98 -4.03 1.70
N ALA A 71 14.76 -3.79 0.65
CA ALA A 71 16.01 -4.51 0.40
C ALA A 71 17.04 -4.28 1.51
N GLU A 72 17.17 -3.02 1.94
CA GLU A 72 18.09 -2.64 3.01
C GLU A 72 17.75 -3.32 4.34
N LEU A 73 16.45 -3.54 4.62
CA LEU A 73 16.01 -4.29 5.80
C LEU A 73 16.36 -5.78 5.75
N LEU A 74 16.58 -6.33 4.55
CA LEU A 74 16.91 -7.74 4.33
C LEU A 74 18.42 -7.96 4.13
N LEU A 75 19.20 -6.91 3.95
CA LEU A 75 20.65 -7.00 3.82
C LEU A 75 21.25 -7.61 5.09
N ASP A 76 21.98 -8.72 4.94
CA ASP A 76 22.65 -9.47 6.00
C ASP A 76 21.75 -9.92 7.17
N ARG A 77 20.44 -10.04 6.93
CA ARG A 77 19.46 -10.50 7.93
C ARG A 77 18.66 -11.68 7.41
N SER A 78 18.44 -12.66 8.28
CA SER A 78 17.48 -13.73 8.03
C SER A 78 16.05 -13.21 8.21
N ILE A 79 15.15 -13.55 7.30
CA ILE A 79 13.71 -13.29 7.48
C ILE A 79 13.22 -14.13 8.67
N PRO A 80 12.61 -13.51 9.70
CA PRO A 80 12.02 -14.27 10.82
C PRO A 80 10.94 -15.23 10.32
N ASP A 81 10.83 -16.40 10.94
CA ASP A 81 9.76 -17.37 10.71
C ASP A 81 9.08 -17.75 12.05
N PRO A 82 7.82 -17.35 12.28
CA PRO A 82 6.98 -16.55 11.39
C PRO A 82 7.41 -15.07 11.37
N ARG A 83 7.29 -14.42 10.20
CA ARG A 83 7.54 -12.97 10.09
C ARG A 83 6.41 -12.14 10.70
N PHE A 84 5.17 -12.49 10.40
CA PHE A 84 3.99 -11.78 10.87
C PHE A 84 3.31 -12.60 11.95
N VAL A 85 3.12 -11.99 13.12
CA VAL A 85 2.51 -12.62 14.28
C VAL A 85 1.19 -11.96 14.57
N ASP A 86 0.10 -12.73 14.49
CA ASP A 86 -1.22 -12.31 14.95
C ASP A 86 -1.25 -12.27 16.48
N ASN A 87 -1.41 -11.08 17.04
CA ASN A 87 -1.44 -10.88 18.49
C ASN A 87 -2.81 -11.22 19.11
N LYS A 88 -3.80 -11.61 18.30
CA LYS A 88 -5.17 -11.98 18.72
C LYS A 88 -5.92 -10.86 19.44
N ASN A 89 -5.55 -9.61 19.17
CA ASN A 89 -6.13 -8.41 19.75
C ASN A 89 -6.40 -7.33 18.69
N GLY A 90 -6.69 -7.76 17.45
CA GLY A 90 -6.88 -6.84 16.32
C GLY A 90 -5.58 -6.29 15.71
N THR A 91 -4.40 -6.74 16.15
CA THR A 91 -3.11 -6.27 15.63
C THR A 91 -2.20 -7.39 15.09
N VAL A 92 -1.31 -7.02 14.18
CA VAL A 92 -0.27 -7.90 13.61
C VAL A 92 1.10 -7.30 13.90
N THR A 93 2.01 -8.07 14.49
CA THR A 93 3.42 -7.68 14.66
C THR A 93 4.24 -8.13 13.47
N ASP A 94 4.98 -7.23 12.82
CA ASP A 94 6.02 -7.57 11.85
C ASP A 94 7.37 -7.75 12.58
N SER A 95 7.78 -9.00 12.79
CA SER A 95 9.02 -9.34 13.50
C SER A 95 10.30 -8.88 12.78
N LEU A 96 10.22 -8.54 11.49
CA LEU A 96 11.36 -8.01 10.75
C LEU A 96 11.65 -6.54 11.14
N THR A 97 10.60 -5.75 11.36
CA THR A 97 10.69 -4.31 11.62
C THR A 97 10.41 -3.94 13.08
N GLY A 98 9.76 -4.83 13.82
CA GLY A 98 9.21 -4.58 15.16
C GLY A 98 7.95 -3.72 15.18
N LEU A 99 7.44 -3.32 14.01
CA LEU A 99 6.23 -2.50 13.88
C LEU A 99 4.97 -3.33 14.16
N ILE A 100 3.96 -2.66 14.70
CA ILE A 100 2.64 -3.23 14.96
C ILE A 100 1.65 -2.57 14.01
N TRP A 101 0.96 -3.40 13.23
CA TRP A 101 0.01 -2.98 12.21
C TRP A 101 -1.41 -3.30 12.63
N LEU A 102 -2.36 -2.47 12.19
CA LEU A 102 -3.78 -2.79 12.31
C LEU A 102 -4.09 -4.02 11.45
N LYS A 103 -4.72 -5.04 12.05
CA LYS A 103 -5.05 -6.28 11.34
C LYS A 103 -6.23 -6.10 10.38
N ASN A 104 -7.22 -5.31 10.80
CA ASN A 104 -8.44 -5.07 10.05
C ASN A 104 -8.21 -4.02 8.95
N THR A 105 -7.92 -4.47 7.74
CA THR A 105 -7.68 -3.60 6.58
C THR A 105 -8.94 -2.88 6.10
N ASN A 106 -10.12 -3.30 6.57
CA ASN A 106 -11.41 -2.71 6.22
C ASN A 106 -12.01 -1.89 7.37
N CYS A 107 -11.23 -1.61 8.43
CA CYS A 107 -11.71 -0.80 9.55
C CYS A 107 -12.14 0.61 9.11
N PHE A 108 -11.49 1.13 8.07
CA PHE A 108 -11.74 2.46 7.53
C PHE A 108 -12.18 2.40 6.07
N GLY A 109 -13.04 3.34 5.68
CA GLY A 109 -13.29 3.67 4.29
C GLY A 109 -12.19 4.55 3.71
N MET A 110 -12.30 4.88 2.42
CA MET A 110 -11.43 5.87 1.79
C MET A 110 -11.70 7.26 2.35
N MET A 111 -10.65 8.03 2.60
CA MET A 111 -10.74 9.40 3.10
C MET A 111 -9.63 10.28 2.55
N ASN A 112 -9.81 11.60 2.63
CA ASN A 112 -8.75 12.54 2.27
C ASN A 112 -7.55 12.41 3.23
N TRP A 113 -6.42 12.96 2.84
CA TRP A 113 -5.17 12.74 3.55
C TRP A 113 -5.14 13.34 4.97
N GLU A 114 -5.80 14.48 5.18
CA GLU A 114 -5.86 15.10 6.51
C GLU A 114 -6.74 14.27 7.46
N ASP A 115 -7.91 13.83 6.99
CA ASP A 115 -8.78 12.93 7.73
C ASP A 115 -8.10 11.58 7.99
N ALA A 116 -7.29 11.07 7.05
CA ALA A 116 -6.48 9.85 7.23
C ALA A 116 -5.51 9.96 8.41
N ILE A 117 -4.84 11.10 8.55
CA ILE A 117 -3.94 11.35 9.68
C ILE A 117 -4.73 11.40 11.00
N LEU A 118 -5.86 12.10 11.01
CA LEU A 118 -6.69 12.26 12.22
C LEU A 118 -7.38 10.96 12.63
N ALA A 119 -7.86 10.17 11.66
CA ALA A 119 -8.48 8.87 11.88
C ALA A 119 -7.47 7.88 12.44
N ALA A 120 -6.26 7.81 11.88
CA ALA A 120 -5.21 6.96 12.41
C ALA A 120 -4.81 7.38 13.83
N LYS A 121 -4.75 8.68 14.14
CA LYS A 121 -4.45 9.16 15.50
C LYS A 121 -5.57 8.91 16.49
N SER A 122 -6.82 8.92 16.06
CA SER A 122 -7.99 8.72 16.93
C SER A 122 -8.31 7.24 17.19
N LEU A 123 -7.63 6.32 16.51
CA LEU A 123 -7.80 4.89 16.65
C LEU A 123 -7.37 4.44 18.06
N LYS A 124 -8.20 3.63 18.72
CA LYS A 124 -7.98 3.16 20.10
C LYS A 124 -8.62 1.80 20.39
N ASP A 125 -8.41 1.30 21.60
CA ASP A 125 -9.04 0.11 22.14
C ASP A 125 -10.57 0.13 21.95
N GLY A 126 -11.13 -0.99 21.50
CA GLY A 126 -12.55 -1.15 21.18
C GLY A 126 -12.94 -0.77 19.74
N ASP A 127 -12.07 -0.11 18.97
CA ASP A 127 -12.35 0.22 17.57
C ASP A 127 -12.20 -0.99 16.64
N CYS A 128 -12.64 -0.83 15.38
CA CYS A 128 -12.55 -1.84 14.31
C CYS A 128 -13.36 -3.15 14.53
N GLY A 129 -14.36 -3.13 15.41
CA GLY A 129 -15.33 -4.22 15.64
C GLY A 129 -16.49 -4.27 14.62
N PRO A 130 -17.48 -5.18 14.80
CA PRO A 130 -17.73 -6.02 15.98
C PRO A 130 -17.08 -7.41 15.94
N ASP A 131 -16.31 -7.74 14.90
CA ASP A 131 -15.64 -9.04 14.82
C ASP A 131 -14.59 -9.16 15.95
N PRO A 132 -14.73 -10.11 16.90
CA PRO A 132 -13.81 -10.25 18.02
C PRO A 132 -12.38 -10.63 17.60
N ALA A 133 -12.18 -11.13 16.37
CA ALA A 133 -10.84 -11.41 15.84
C ALA A 133 -10.13 -10.16 15.28
N LEU A 134 -10.87 -9.05 15.11
CA LEU A 134 -10.44 -7.83 14.44
C LEU A 134 -10.54 -6.57 15.30
N ILE A 135 -11.36 -6.60 16.36
CA ILE A 135 -11.48 -5.51 17.33
C ILE A 135 -10.16 -5.30 18.07
N LEU A 136 -9.79 -4.03 18.26
CA LEU A 136 -8.67 -3.65 19.10
C LEU A 136 -9.01 -3.96 20.58
N SER A 137 -8.11 -4.66 21.25
CA SER A 137 -8.30 -5.14 22.63
C SER A 137 -6.97 -5.19 23.41
N GLU A 138 -6.08 -4.28 23.07
CA GLU A 138 -4.71 -4.16 23.57
C GLU A 138 -4.49 -2.93 24.46
N GLY A 139 -5.55 -2.16 24.73
CA GLY A 139 -5.50 -0.97 25.59
C GLY A 139 -4.87 0.25 24.94
N SER A 140 -4.85 0.34 23.60
CA SER A 140 -4.38 1.56 22.91
C SER A 140 -5.31 2.75 23.16
N SER A 141 -4.75 3.94 23.12
CA SER A 141 -5.45 5.22 23.27
C SER A 141 -5.15 6.15 22.10
N ASP A 142 -5.94 7.20 21.97
CA ASP A 142 -5.74 8.25 20.96
C ASP A 142 -4.28 8.75 21.00
N GLY A 143 -3.61 8.71 19.85
CA GLY A 143 -2.21 9.11 19.66
C GLY A 143 -1.21 7.96 19.64
N ASP A 144 -1.60 6.74 20.03
CA ASP A 144 -0.71 5.57 19.94
C ASP A 144 -0.52 5.12 18.49
N TRP A 145 -1.57 5.28 17.68
CA TRP A 145 -1.60 4.92 16.27
C TRP A 145 -1.30 6.12 15.38
N ARG A 146 -0.71 5.86 14.21
CA ARG A 146 -0.41 6.88 13.22
C ARG A 146 -0.50 6.33 11.80
N LEU A 147 -0.60 7.26 10.85
CA LEU A 147 -0.41 6.94 9.44
C LEU A 147 1.07 6.53 9.21
N PRO A 148 1.34 5.44 8.47
CA PRO A 148 2.70 4.98 8.21
C PRO A 148 3.43 5.90 7.23
N THR A 149 4.74 5.98 7.38
CA THR A 149 5.63 6.62 6.40
C THR A 149 5.75 5.75 5.15
N MET A 150 6.26 6.34 4.06
CA MET A 150 6.38 5.65 2.77
C MET A 150 7.35 4.48 2.92
N SER A 151 8.43 4.71 3.65
CA SER A 151 9.43 3.69 3.97
C SER A 151 8.84 2.51 4.72
N GLU A 152 7.95 2.75 5.68
CA GLU A 152 7.28 1.70 6.46
C GLU A 152 6.29 0.89 5.61
N LEU A 153 5.49 1.55 4.76
CA LEU A 153 4.61 0.82 3.84
C LEU A 153 5.40 -0.04 2.86
N CYS A 154 6.51 0.48 2.35
CA CYS A 154 7.41 -0.27 1.48
C CYS A 154 7.99 -1.52 2.16
N THR A 155 8.09 -1.58 3.50
CA THR A 155 8.59 -2.78 4.18
C THR A 155 7.64 -3.95 4.08
N LEU A 156 6.36 -3.71 3.76
CA LEU A 156 5.36 -4.77 3.60
C LEU A 156 5.35 -5.34 2.18
N ILE A 157 6.03 -4.71 1.21
CA ILE A 157 5.99 -5.12 -0.20
C ILE A 157 6.97 -6.27 -0.47
N ASP A 158 6.45 -7.36 -1.04
CA ASP A 158 7.24 -8.47 -1.58
C ASP A 158 7.27 -8.40 -3.11
N PHE A 159 8.36 -7.86 -3.66
CA PHE A 159 8.54 -7.68 -5.11
C PHE A 159 8.67 -9.00 -5.90
N SER A 160 8.83 -10.13 -5.22
CA SER A 160 8.77 -11.45 -5.86
C SER A 160 7.33 -11.89 -6.19
N LYS A 161 6.35 -11.13 -5.71
CA LYS A 161 4.93 -11.42 -5.81
C LYS A 161 4.17 -10.27 -6.43
N ARG A 162 2.98 -10.60 -6.93
CA ARG A 162 2.04 -9.68 -7.52
C ARG A 162 0.64 -10.23 -7.33
N ASP A 163 -0.32 -9.33 -7.12
CA ASP A 163 -1.73 -9.61 -6.91
C ASP A 163 -1.98 -10.66 -5.79
N PRO A 164 -1.51 -10.43 -4.55
CA PRO A 164 -0.86 -9.22 -4.04
C PRO A 164 0.68 -9.29 -3.97
N ALA A 165 1.32 -8.13 -4.00
CA ALA A 165 2.74 -7.95 -3.71
C ALA A 165 3.01 -7.93 -2.19
N LEU A 166 2.49 -8.93 -1.46
CA LEU A 166 2.63 -9.10 -0.02
C LEU A 166 3.30 -10.45 0.32
N PRO A 167 4.17 -10.51 1.36
CA PRO A 167 4.72 -11.78 1.83
C PRO A 167 3.63 -12.77 2.23
N SER A 168 3.95 -14.07 2.14
CA SER A 168 3.01 -15.12 2.53
C SER A 168 2.76 -15.04 4.03
N GLY A 169 1.52 -15.30 4.46
CA GLY A 169 1.18 -15.28 5.87
C GLY A 169 1.23 -13.88 6.50
N HIS A 170 0.88 -12.83 5.75
CA HIS A 170 0.84 -11.43 6.22
C HIS A 170 -0.13 -11.15 7.39
N MET A 171 -0.98 -12.11 7.78
CA MET A 171 -1.94 -12.06 8.90
C MET A 171 -3.01 -10.95 8.88
N PHE A 172 -2.97 -10.01 7.94
CA PHE A 172 -4.07 -9.07 7.69
C PHE A 172 -5.40 -9.77 7.37
N SER A 173 -6.50 -9.14 7.76
CA SER A 173 -7.87 -9.68 7.59
C SER A 173 -8.26 -9.92 6.13
N ALA A 174 -7.73 -9.09 5.24
CA ALA A 174 -7.86 -9.21 3.80
C ALA A 174 -6.61 -8.60 3.13
N VAL A 175 -6.48 -8.82 1.83
CA VAL A 175 -5.50 -8.09 1.02
C VAL A 175 -5.91 -6.62 0.99
N PRO A 176 -5.05 -5.68 1.45
CA PRO A 176 -5.35 -4.25 1.35
C PRO A 176 -5.63 -3.87 -0.10
N GLN A 177 -6.78 -3.23 -0.34
CA GLN A 177 -7.26 -2.87 -1.68
C GLN A 177 -6.93 -1.41 -2.00
N GLY A 178 -6.71 -1.10 -3.27
CA GLY A 178 -6.43 0.23 -3.77
C GLY A 178 -5.15 0.82 -3.20
N TYR A 179 -4.98 2.13 -3.39
CA TYR A 179 -3.83 2.82 -2.85
C TYR A 179 -4.02 3.22 -1.40
N HIS A 180 -2.93 3.13 -0.66
CA HIS A 180 -2.85 3.50 0.74
C HIS A 180 -2.05 4.78 0.89
N TRP A 181 -2.58 5.72 1.67
CA TRP A 181 -1.89 6.94 2.02
C TRP A 181 -0.66 6.67 2.87
N SER A 182 0.41 7.40 2.58
CA SER A 182 1.53 7.58 3.46
C SER A 182 1.48 8.93 4.17
N ALA A 183 2.03 9.01 5.38
CA ALA A 183 2.35 10.27 6.05
C ALA A 183 3.48 11.07 5.37
N THR A 184 4.21 10.46 4.42
CA THR A 184 5.32 11.10 3.72
C THR A 184 4.79 11.94 2.54
N THR A 185 5.08 13.24 2.56
CA THR A 185 4.81 14.15 1.43
C THR A 185 5.99 14.22 0.46
N LEU A 186 5.79 14.77 -0.73
CA LEU A 186 6.88 15.06 -1.66
C LEU A 186 7.69 16.27 -1.17
N ASP A 187 9.01 16.12 -1.06
CA ASP A 187 9.94 17.15 -0.56
C ASP A 187 9.78 18.51 -1.25
N TYR A 188 9.54 18.49 -2.56
CA TYR A 188 9.39 19.71 -3.38
C TYR A 188 7.94 20.15 -3.56
N HIS A 189 6.96 19.39 -3.05
CA HIS A 189 5.54 19.68 -3.21
C HIS A 189 4.69 19.07 -2.09
N SER A 190 4.57 19.76 -0.96
CA SER A 190 3.82 19.30 0.22
C SER A 190 2.31 19.07 -0.02
N GLY A 191 1.75 19.62 -1.10
CA GLY A 191 0.37 19.34 -1.54
C GLY A 191 0.17 17.95 -2.16
N LEU A 192 1.22 17.14 -2.23
CA LEU A 192 1.20 15.77 -2.72
C LEU A 192 1.77 14.83 -1.66
N ALA A 193 1.08 13.71 -1.43
CA ALA A 193 1.53 12.64 -0.54
C ALA A 193 1.80 11.37 -1.32
N TRP A 194 2.79 10.62 -0.84
CA TRP A 194 3.15 9.31 -1.37
C TRP A 194 2.04 8.29 -1.09
N ILE A 195 1.83 7.39 -2.04
CA ILE A 195 0.85 6.30 -1.97
C ILE A 195 1.44 4.97 -2.42
N VAL A 196 0.91 3.87 -1.86
CA VAL A 196 1.34 2.49 -2.17
C VAL A 196 0.16 1.64 -2.59
N TYR A 197 0.32 0.88 -3.68
CA TYR A 197 -0.62 -0.15 -4.12
C TYR A 197 -0.10 -1.53 -3.70
N PHE A 198 -0.82 -2.21 -2.81
CA PHE A 198 -0.41 -3.54 -2.31
C PHE A 198 -0.66 -4.67 -3.31
N GLU A 199 -1.50 -4.45 -4.33
CA GLU A 199 -1.70 -5.40 -5.41
C GLU A 199 -0.44 -5.55 -6.25
N SER A 200 0.23 -4.44 -6.56
CA SER A 200 1.36 -4.40 -7.49
C SER A 200 2.71 -4.06 -6.86
N GLY A 201 2.73 -3.59 -5.60
CA GLY A 201 3.94 -3.04 -4.99
C GLY A 201 4.34 -1.66 -5.53
N THR A 202 3.43 -1.02 -6.27
CA THR A 202 3.71 0.26 -6.96
C THR A 202 3.63 1.44 -6.00
N THR A 203 4.59 2.35 -6.14
CA THR A 203 4.69 3.62 -5.42
C THR A 203 4.35 4.79 -6.36
N CYS A 204 3.37 5.61 -5.99
CA CYS A 204 2.99 6.83 -6.73
C CYS A 204 2.78 7.97 -5.73
N TYR A 205 2.26 9.12 -6.18
CA TYR A 205 1.85 10.20 -5.29
C TYR A 205 0.53 10.79 -5.75
N GLU A 206 -0.23 11.34 -4.81
CA GLU A 206 -1.55 11.92 -5.06
C GLU A 206 -1.78 13.22 -4.31
N ASN A 207 -2.74 14.01 -4.78
CA ASN A 207 -3.09 15.29 -4.17
C ASN A 207 -3.82 15.12 -2.83
N VAL A 208 -3.29 15.76 -1.80
CA VAL A 208 -3.78 15.59 -0.42
C VAL A 208 -5.17 16.17 -0.16
N THR A 209 -5.62 17.14 -0.98
CA THR A 209 -6.91 17.84 -0.76
C THR A 209 -8.06 17.31 -1.59
N ASN A 210 -7.78 16.70 -2.75
CA ASN A 210 -8.80 16.39 -3.75
C ASN A 210 -8.97 14.89 -4.04
N GLN A 211 -8.23 14.04 -3.32
CA GLN A 211 -8.27 12.59 -3.48
C GLN A 211 -8.62 11.91 -2.16
N ALA A 212 -9.17 10.70 -2.26
CA ALA A 212 -9.47 9.85 -1.12
C ALA A 212 -8.76 8.51 -1.29
N GLY A 213 -8.16 8.00 -0.22
CA GLY A 213 -7.34 6.78 -0.23
C GLY A 213 -7.55 5.96 1.03
N HIS A 214 -7.09 4.71 1.01
CA HIS A 214 -7.14 3.82 2.16
C HIS A 214 -6.02 4.13 3.16
N ILE A 215 -6.14 3.62 4.38
CA ILE A 215 -5.12 3.74 5.42
C ILE A 215 -4.84 2.39 6.04
N LEU A 216 -3.57 2.15 6.39
CA LEU A 216 -3.14 0.99 7.16
C LEU A 216 -2.36 1.51 8.37
N PRO A 217 -3.05 1.84 9.48
CA PRO A 217 -2.42 2.42 10.66
C PRO A 217 -1.31 1.53 11.21
N VAL A 218 -0.24 2.19 11.67
CA VAL A 218 0.92 1.55 12.27
C VAL A 218 1.22 2.22 13.61
N ARG A 219 1.85 1.47 14.51
CA ARG A 219 2.43 2.01 15.73
C ARG A 219 3.77 1.37 16.04
N ASN A 220 4.53 2.06 16.87
CA ASN A 220 5.78 1.55 17.42
C ASN A 220 5.47 0.47 18.48
N PRO A 221 6.41 -0.45 18.76
CA PRO A 221 6.24 -1.41 19.83
C PRO A 221 6.08 -0.68 21.18
N LEU A 222 5.20 -1.21 22.04
CA LEU A 222 5.08 -0.73 23.43
C LEU A 222 6.44 -0.97 24.12
N ARG A 223 7.00 0.10 24.69
CA ARG A 223 8.23 0.04 25.49
C ARG A 223 8.02 -0.73 26.78
#